data_AF-A0A1G4JP56-F1
#
_entry.id   AF-A0A1G4JP56-F1
#
_cell.length_a   1.000
_cell.length_b   1.000
_cell.length_c   1.000
_cell.angle_alpha   90.00
_cell.angle_beta   90.00
_cell.angle_gamma   90.00
#
_symmetry.space_group_name_H-M   'P 1'
#
loop_
_entity.id
_entity.type
_entity.pdbx_description
1 polymer ?
#
loop_
_entity_poly.entity_id
_entity_poly.type
_entity_poly.pdbx_seq_one_letter_code
_entity_poly.pdbx_strand_id
1 'polypeptide(L)'
;MDINEELVDYQRKLERGIANKEYFLEKAKAALEVEKNTPDTLLKDDIGLWNSFMEKPMFFPDHSDPFGWSLASFELRKRLETSEEYLEQEPLDQLKDMLSIQEKLNKGIEILESLLKLRLKDHHEALENRRSGSLSAGSCNAELWNILNLLVRNFVAVDLSPEGSDIDSVADAMLDVLKRLMKADGKVPVEDFHGQCSGLYRILWRAKFIRKSKDAHFIELVDFSEMF
;
A
#
# COMPACT_ATOMS: atom_id res chain seq x y z
N MET A 1 -43.83 46.88 37.33
CA MET A 1 -43.63 45.59 37.98
C MET A 1 -42.18 45.22 37.79
N ASP A 2 -41.51 44.84 38.87
CA ASP A 2 -40.09 44.51 38.86
C ASP A 2 -39.92 43.07 38.34
N ILE A 3 -39.14 42.89 37.27
CA ILE A 3 -38.95 41.59 36.58
C ILE A 3 -38.45 40.51 37.55
N ASN A 4 -37.72 40.93 38.59
CA ASN A 4 -37.22 40.03 39.62
C ASN A 4 -38.32 39.48 40.54
N GLU A 5 -39.38 40.25 40.81
CA GLU A 5 -40.50 39.79 41.64
C GLU A 5 -41.33 38.73 40.89
N GLU A 6 -41.54 38.92 39.59
CA GLU A 6 -42.28 37.97 38.74
C GLU A 6 -41.55 36.62 38.59
N LEU A 7 -40.21 36.65 38.48
CA LEU A 7 -39.38 35.45 38.42
C LEU A 7 -39.41 34.64 39.73
N VAL A 8 -39.35 35.33 40.88
CA VAL A 8 -39.43 34.68 42.19
C VAL A 8 -40.81 34.03 42.39
N ASP A 9 -41.88 34.70 41.98
CA ASP A 9 -43.23 34.13 42.07
C ASP A 9 -43.44 32.97 41.10
N TYR A 10 -42.86 33.02 39.90
CA TYR A 10 -42.85 31.89 38.97
C TYR A 10 -42.11 30.68 39.55
N GLN A 11 -40.92 30.89 40.12
CA GLN A 11 -40.16 29.82 40.78
C GLN A 11 -40.97 29.18 41.91
N ARG A 12 -41.60 30.00 42.75
CA ARG A 12 -42.44 29.52 43.87
C ARG A 12 -43.68 28.75 43.41
N LYS A 13 -44.23 29.06 42.22
CA LYS A 13 -45.32 28.28 41.59
C LYS A 13 -44.81 26.96 41.04
N LEU A 14 -43.61 26.97 40.44
CA LEU A 14 -42.98 25.78 39.87
C LEU A 14 -42.61 24.76 40.95
N GLU A 15 -42.03 25.21 42.07
CA GLU A 15 -41.74 24.37 43.24
C GLU A 15 -43.01 23.72 43.81
N ARG A 16 -44.09 24.50 43.96
CA ARG A 16 -45.39 23.97 44.38
C ARG A 16 -45.97 22.95 43.39
N GLY A 17 -45.84 23.23 42.08
CA GLY A 17 -46.27 22.30 41.03
C GLY A 17 -45.50 20.98 41.05
N ILE A 18 -44.19 21.03 41.30
CA ILE A 18 -43.34 19.83 41.45
C ILE A 18 -43.78 19.03 42.67
N ALA A 19 -43.87 19.67 43.84
CA ALA A 19 -44.26 18.99 45.09
C ALA A 19 -45.65 18.32 44.97
N ASN A 20 -46.61 18.97 44.31
CA ASN A 20 -47.92 18.39 44.06
C ASN A 20 -47.83 17.13 43.17
N LYS A 21 -47.04 17.18 42.09
CA LYS A 21 -46.84 16.03 41.18
C LYS A 21 -46.11 14.88 41.87
N GLU A 22 -45.10 15.17 42.68
CA GLU A 22 -44.40 14.19 43.50
C GLU A 22 -45.36 13.49 44.47
N TYR A 23 -46.24 14.26 45.13
CA TYR A 23 -47.27 13.72 46.01
C TYR A 23 -48.28 12.82 45.28
N PHE A 24 -48.76 13.24 44.10
CA PHE A 24 -49.64 12.40 43.28
C PHE A 24 -48.94 11.12 42.84
N LEU A 25 -47.65 11.20 42.48
CA LEU A 25 -46.85 10.04 42.10
C LEU A 25 -46.65 9.08 43.28
N GLU A 26 -46.37 9.60 44.47
CA GLU A 26 -46.23 8.79 45.69
C GLU A 26 -47.53 8.07 46.02
N LYS A 27 -48.67 8.77 45.98
CA LYS A 27 -49.98 8.16 46.16
C LYS A 27 -50.31 7.11 45.10
N ALA A 28 -50.00 7.37 43.83
CA ALA A 28 -50.21 6.42 42.75
C ALA A 28 -49.37 5.16 42.96
N LYS A 29 -48.10 5.31 43.35
CA LYS A 29 -47.23 4.18 43.71
C LYS A 29 -47.76 3.41 44.91
N ALA A 30 -48.18 4.09 45.97
CA ALA A 30 -48.76 3.44 47.15
C ALA A 30 -50.04 2.66 46.83
N ALA A 31 -50.91 3.20 45.98
CA ALA A 31 -52.11 2.50 45.52
C ALA A 31 -51.76 1.24 44.71
N LEU A 32 -50.79 1.33 43.80
CA LEU A 32 -50.29 0.17 43.06
C LEU A 32 -49.68 -0.91 43.97
N GLU A 33 -48.95 -0.52 45.02
CA GLU A 33 -48.39 -1.49 45.97
C GLU A 33 -49.49 -2.18 46.81
N VAL A 34 -50.58 -1.50 47.14
CA VAL A 34 -51.75 -2.14 47.79
C VAL A 34 -52.42 -3.14 46.85
N GLU A 35 -52.55 -2.80 45.57
CA GLU A 35 -53.17 -3.65 44.54
C GLU A 35 -52.30 -4.87 44.16
N LYS A 36 -50.97 -4.77 44.26
CA LYS A 36 -50.07 -5.92 44.10
C LYS A 36 -50.19 -6.96 45.21
N ASN A 37 -50.64 -6.57 46.39
CA ASN A 37 -50.81 -7.47 47.54
C ASN A 37 -52.16 -8.22 47.52
N THR A 38 -53.04 -7.90 46.58
CA THR A 38 -54.24 -8.70 46.30
C THR A 38 -53.89 -9.90 45.40
N PRO A 39 -54.41 -11.11 45.70
CA PRO A 39 -53.99 -12.33 45.00
C PRO A 39 -54.34 -12.27 43.50
N ASP A 40 -53.34 -12.59 42.68
CA ASP A 40 -53.32 -12.63 41.21
C ASP A 40 -54.69 -12.92 40.55
N THR A 41 -55.46 -11.87 40.29
CA THR A 41 -56.20 -11.85 39.02
C THR A 41 -55.17 -11.56 37.96
N LEU A 42 -54.61 -12.63 37.39
CA LEU A 42 -53.86 -12.65 36.14
C LEU A 42 -54.31 -11.48 35.26
N LEU A 43 -53.42 -10.50 35.05
CA LEU A 43 -53.52 -9.53 33.96
C LEU A 43 -53.52 -10.34 32.66
N LYS A 44 -54.69 -10.88 32.29
CA LYS A 44 -54.93 -11.34 30.94
C LYS A 44 -54.80 -10.10 30.09
N ASP A 45 -53.96 -10.16 29.06
CA ASP A 45 -53.84 -9.13 28.02
C ASP A 45 -55.20 -8.94 27.31
N ASP A 46 -56.11 -8.25 27.99
CA ASP A 46 -57.40 -7.89 27.47
C ASP A 46 -57.21 -6.64 26.61
N ILE A 47 -57.11 -6.88 25.30
CA ILE A 47 -57.00 -5.86 24.27
C ILE A 47 -58.16 -4.85 24.38
N GLY A 48 -59.34 -5.28 24.84
CA GLY A 48 -60.49 -4.40 25.09
C GLY A 48 -60.25 -3.42 26.23
N LEU A 49 -59.65 -3.89 27.33
CA LEU A 49 -59.29 -3.03 28.46
C LEU A 49 -58.21 -2.02 28.05
N TRP A 50 -57.20 -2.45 27.30
CA TRP A 50 -56.14 -1.56 26.81
C TRP A 50 -56.68 -0.47 25.88
N ASN A 51 -57.58 -0.82 24.97
CA ASN A 51 -58.23 0.16 24.10
C ASN A 51 -59.05 1.17 24.92
N SER A 52 -59.81 0.71 25.91
CA SER A 52 -60.59 1.60 26.79
C SER A 52 -59.70 2.52 27.64
N PHE A 53 -58.51 2.06 28.04
CA PHE A 53 -57.53 2.87 28.76
C PHE A 53 -56.96 3.99 27.88
N MET A 54 -56.66 3.69 26.60
CA MET A 54 -56.13 4.66 25.65
C MET A 54 -57.13 5.74 25.24
N GLU A 55 -58.44 5.51 25.40
CA GLU A 55 -59.48 6.49 25.08
C GLU A 55 -59.48 7.70 26.02
N LYS A 56 -58.93 7.58 27.24
CA LYS A 56 -59.08 8.61 28.27
C LYS A 56 -57.74 9.04 28.88
N PRO A 57 -57.31 10.30 28.70
CA PRO A 57 -56.13 10.80 29.39
C PRO A 57 -56.38 10.86 30.90
N MET A 58 -55.39 10.42 31.68
CA MET A 58 -55.54 10.25 33.13
C MET A 58 -55.11 11.46 33.96
N PHE A 59 -54.23 12.32 33.42
CA PHE A 59 -53.70 13.47 34.14
C PHE A 59 -53.98 14.74 33.35
N PHE A 60 -54.87 15.58 33.88
CA PHE A 60 -55.17 16.88 33.33
C PHE A 60 -54.38 17.93 34.11
N PRO A 61 -53.54 18.74 33.44
CA PRO A 61 -52.84 19.81 34.11
C PRO A 61 -53.82 20.91 34.53
N ASP A 62 -53.61 21.49 35.71
CA ASP A 62 -54.34 22.66 36.15
C ASP A 62 -53.98 23.89 35.28
N HIS A 63 -54.89 24.86 35.19
CA HIS A 63 -54.64 26.11 34.45
C HIS A 63 -53.42 26.89 34.95
N SER A 64 -53.01 26.68 36.20
CA SER A 64 -51.82 27.31 36.81
C SER A 64 -50.56 26.48 36.71
N ASP A 65 -50.60 25.29 36.08
CA ASP A 65 -49.44 24.40 35.97
C ASP A 65 -48.43 24.96 34.93
N PRO A 66 -47.20 25.29 35.34
CA PRO A 66 -46.18 25.79 34.42
C PRO A 66 -45.59 24.71 33.49
N PHE A 67 -46.08 23.46 33.53
CA PHE A 67 -45.53 22.32 32.79
C PHE A 67 -45.25 22.60 31.31
N GLY A 68 -46.16 23.26 30.59
CA GLY A 68 -45.97 23.56 29.17
C GLY A 68 -44.74 24.42 28.90
N TRP A 69 -44.52 25.46 29.70
CA TRP A 69 -43.36 26.33 29.60
C TRP A 69 -42.08 25.63 30.05
N SER A 70 -42.15 24.85 31.14
CA SER A 70 -41.01 24.07 31.63
C SER A 70 -40.55 23.02 30.62
N LEU A 71 -41.48 22.31 29.99
CA LEU A 71 -41.17 21.30 28.98
C LEU A 71 -40.61 21.95 27.72
N ALA A 72 -41.27 22.99 27.19
CA ALA A 72 -40.81 23.67 25.98
C ALA A 72 -39.41 24.30 26.18
N SER A 73 -39.16 24.95 27.32
CA SER A 73 -37.86 25.56 27.60
C SER A 73 -36.75 24.53 27.77
N PHE A 74 -37.02 23.43 28.47
CA PHE A 74 -36.05 22.34 28.64
C PHE A 74 -35.73 21.65 27.31
N GLU A 75 -36.74 21.27 26.54
CA GLU A 75 -36.57 20.61 25.24
C GLU A 75 -35.80 21.50 24.26
N LEU A 76 -36.15 22.79 24.18
CA LEU A 76 -35.46 23.73 23.29
C LEU A 76 -34.00 23.94 23.68
N ARG A 77 -33.73 24.08 24.98
CA ARG A 77 -32.36 24.25 25.49
C ARG A 77 -31.53 22.99 25.23
N LYS A 78 -32.07 21.83 25.60
CA LYS A 78 -31.39 20.55 25.42
C LYS A 78 -31.13 20.25 23.94
N ARG A 79 -32.09 20.54 23.06
CA ARG A 79 -31.90 20.40 21.61
C ARG A 79 -30.80 21.31 21.07
N LEU A 80 -30.71 22.54 21.58
CA LEU A 80 -29.65 23.46 21.20
C LEU A 80 -28.28 22.96 21.66
N GLU A 81 -28.16 22.59 22.94
CA GLU A 81 -26.93 22.04 23.52
C GLU A 81 -26.47 20.78 22.77
N THR A 82 -27.36 19.81 22.57
CA THR A 82 -27.04 18.57 21.85
C THR A 82 -26.74 18.79 20.36
N SER A 83 -27.36 19.77 19.72
CA SER A 83 -27.04 20.13 18.34
C SER A 83 -25.67 20.79 18.23
N GLU A 84 -25.27 21.60 19.21
CA GLU A 84 -23.94 22.20 19.27
C GLU A 84 -22.88 21.13 19.50
N GLU A 85 -23.08 20.23 20.46
CA GLU A 85 -22.21 19.08 20.70
C GLU A 85 -22.05 18.20 19.45
N TYR A 86 -23.13 17.95 18.71
CA TYR A 86 -23.08 17.18 17.47
C TYR A 86 -22.24 17.87 16.38
N LEU A 87 -22.40 19.18 16.22
CA LEU A 87 -21.61 19.96 15.25
C LEU A 87 -20.12 19.99 15.61
N GLU A 88 -19.77 19.97 16.89
CA GLU A 88 -18.37 19.89 17.34
C GLU A 88 -17.76 18.50 17.13
N GLN A 89 -18.55 17.43 17.26
CA GLN A 89 -18.08 16.04 17.16
C GLN A 89 -17.82 15.57 15.71
N GLU A 90 -18.43 16.19 14.71
CA GLU A 90 -18.24 15.84 13.29
C GLU A 90 -17.48 16.92 12.51
N PRO A 91 -16.18 17.14 12.79
CA PRO A 91 -15.39 18.11 12.04
C PRO A 91 -15.17 17.63 10.61
N LEU A 92 -15.70 18.38 9.65
CA LEU A 92 -15.58 18.13 8.21
C LEU A 92 -14.15 18.25 7.68
N ASP A 93 -13.22 18.81 8.46
CA ASP A 93 -11.87 19.13 7.98
C ASP A 93 -11.05 17.87 7.67
N GLN A 94 -11.17 16.82 8.48
CA GLN A 94 -10.51 15.54 8.20
C GLN A 94 -11.01 14.92 6.89
N LEU A 95 -12.32 15.05 6.61
CA LEU A 95 -12.91 14.56 5.36
C LEU A 95 -12.44 15.38 4.15
N LYS A 96 -12.31 16.70 4.29
CA LYS A 96 -11.73 17.57 3.24
C LYS A 96 -10.29 17.21 2.94
N ASP A 97 -9.49 16.94 3.97
CA ASP A 97 -8.10 16.53 3.81
C ASP A 97 -7.99 15.18 3.10
N MET A 98 -8.80 14.20 3.52
CA MET A 98 -8.88 12.90 2.87
C MET A 98 -9.29 13.03 1.39
N LEU A 99 -10.28 13.87 1.09
CA LEU A 99 -10.73 14.11 -0.28
C LEU A 99 -9.61 14.73 -1.13
N SER A 100 -8.89 15.72 -0.61
CA SER A 100 -7.72 16.33 -1.28
C SER A 100 -6.62 15.31 -1.57
N ILE A 101 -6.33 14.40 -0.64
CA ILE A 101 -5.36 13.32 -0.83
C ILE A 101 -5.83 12.38 -1.96
N GLN A 102 -7.10 12.00 -1.93
CA GLN A 102 -7.66 11.06 -2.88
C GLN A 102 -7.74 11.64 -4.30
N GLU A 103 -8.05 12.93 -4.45
CA GLU A 103 -7.96 13.63 -5.73
C GLU A 103 -6.54 13.65 -6.29
N LYS A 104 -5.53 13.91 -5.45
CA LYS A 104 -4.12 13.89 -5.88
C LYS A 104 -3.69 12.49 -6.30
N LEU A 105 -4.10 11.47 -5.56
CA LEU A 105 -3.81 10.08 -5.89
C LEU A 105 -4.45 9.67 -7.21
N ASN A 106 -5.72 10.02 -7.42
CA ASN A 106 -6.43 9.74 -8.68
C ASN A 106 -5.73 10.40 -9.87
N LYS A 107 -5.33 11.67 -9.76
CA LYS A 107 -4.52 12.34 -10.79
C LYS A 107 -3.20 11.63 -11.05
N GLY A 108 -2.52 11.17 -10.00
CA GLY A 108 -1.30 10.38 -10.13
C GLY A 108 -1.51 9.06 -10.89
N ILE A 109 -2.62 8.38 -10.62
CA ILE A 109 -3.01 7.13 -11.30
C ILE A 109 -3.35 7.40 -12.77
N GLU A 110 -4.07 8.46 -13.09
CA GLU A 110 -4.36 8.85 -14.48
C GLU A 110 -3.08 9.11 -15.29
N ILE A 111 -2.11 9.80 -14.69
CA ILE A 111 -0.80 10.02 -15.30
C ILE A 111 -0.09 8.67 -15.51
N LEU A 112 -0.04 7.80 -14.51
CA LEU A 112 0.57 6.48 -14.63
C LEU A 112 -0.09 5.65 -15.73
N GLU A 113 -1.42 5.64 -15.80
CA GLU A 113 -2.18 4.96 -16.84
C GLU A 113 -1.81 5.50 -18.23
N SER A 114 -1.68 6.82 -18.37
CA SER A 114 -1.26 7.45 -19.63
C SER A 114 0.16 7.02 -20.04
N LEU A 115 1.09 6.93 -19.09
CA LEU A 115 2.46 6.49 -19.33
C LEU A 115 2.52 5.00 -19.69
N LEU A 116 1.70 4.16 -19.05
CA LEU A 116 1.59 2.74 -19.38
C LEU A 116 0.96 2.53 -20.76
N LYS A 117 -0.06 3.30 -21.13
CA LYS A 117 -0.64 3.29 -22.48
C LYS A 117 0.37 3.71 -23.53
N LEU A 118 1.15 4.77 -23.27
CA LEU A 118 2.24 5.20 -24.15
C LEU A 118 3.28 4.09 -24.30
N ARG A 119 3.74 3.54 -23.17
CA ARG A 119 4.68 2.43 -23.17
C ARG A 119 4.16 1.24 -23.94
N LEU A 120 2.89 0.85 -23.81
CA LEU A 120 2.30 -0.27 -24.56
C LEU A 120 2.22 -0.01 -26.07
N LYS A 121 1.94 1.23 -26.48
CA LYS A 121 2.00 1.62 -27.90
C LYS A 121 3.42 1.49 -28.44
N ASP A 122 4.39 2.06 -27.74
CA ASP A 122 5.81 1.98 -28.11
C ASP A 122 6.33 0.53 -28.04
N HIS A 123 5.83 -0.26 -27.10
CA HIS A 123 6.21 -1.67 -26.95
C HIS A 123 5.59 -2.54 -28.04
N HIS A 124 4.44 -2.19 -28.62
CA HIS A 124 3.85 -2.92 -29.74
C HIS A 124 4.69 -2.73 -31.02
N GLU A 125 5.20 -1.52 -31.26
CA GLU A 125 6.14 -1.23 -32.34
C GLU A 125 7.52 -1.88 -32.08
N ALA A 126 7.96 -1.94 -30.82
CA ALA A 126 9.20 -2.61 -30.45
C ALA A 126 9.09 -4.15 -30.35
N LEU A 127 7.90 -4.73 -30.15
CA LEU A 127 7.70 -6.18 -30.02
C LEU A 127 7.85 -6.92 -31.34
N GLU A 128 7.59 -6.27 -32.48
CA GLU A 128 7.92 -6.83 -33.78
C GLU A 128 9.43 -6.95 -34.00
N ASN A 129 10.22 -6.02 -33.43
CA ASN A 129 11.69 -6.07 -33.46
C ASN A 129 12.32 -6.87 -32.29
N ARG A 130 11.60 -7.09 -31.17
CA ARG A 130 12.09 -7.79 -29.97
C ARG A 130 11.71 -9.28 -29.90
N ARG A 131 11.20 -9.87 -30.99
CA ARG A 131 11.15 -11.34 -31.11
C ARG A 131 12.53 -12.00 -31.17
N SER A 132 13.60 -11.21 -31.20
CA SER A 132 14.98 -11.69 -31.06
C SER A 132 15.48 -11.42 -29.64
N GLY A 133 15.69 -12.47 -28.84
CA GLY A 133 16.65 -12.37 -27.74
C GLY A 133 16.21 -12.82 -26.34
N SER A 134 15.34 -13.81 -26.19
CA SER A 134 15.57 -14.78 -25.09
C SER A 134 16.30 -15.98 -25.69
N LEU A 135 17.55 -15.75 -26.09
CA LEU A 135 18.43 -16.86 -26.44
C LEU A 135 18.70 -17.62 -25.15
N SER A 136 18.41 -18.91 -25.13
CA SER A 136 18.84 -19.81 -24.06
C SER A 136 20.33 -19.59 -23.77
N ALA A 137 20.77 -19.70 -22.52
CA ALA A 137 22.17 -19.51 -22.13
C ALA A 137 23.14 -20.32 -23.03
N GLY A 138 22.72 -21.52 -23.48
CA GLY A 138 23.49 -22.32 -24.44
C GLY A 138 23.61 -21.71 -25.84
N SER A 139 22.55 -21.05 -26.33
CA SER A 139 22.57 -20.35 -27.62
C SER A 139 23.38 -19.06 -27.58
N CYS A 140 23.32 -18.32 -26.46
CA CYS A 140 24.14 -17.14 -26.24
C CYS A 140 25.63 -17.52 -26.18
N ASN A 141 25.97 -18.60 -25.47
CA ASN A 141 27.34 -19.09 -25.42
C ASN A 141 27.85 -19.50 -26.82
N ALA A 142 27.05 -20.22 -27.61
CA ALA A 142 27.41 -20.59 -28.98
C ALA A 142 27.66 -19.36 -29.88
N GLU A 143 26.84 -18.31 -29.74
CA GLU A 143 27.01 -17.07 -30.48
C GLU A 143 28.27 -16.31 -30.05
N LEU A 144 28.56 -16.25 -28.74
CA LEU A 144 29.80 -15.66 -28.23
C LEU A 144 31.05 -16.39 -28.73
N TRP A 145 31.01 -17.72 -28.82
CA TRP A 145 32.08 -18.50 -29.45
C TRP A 145 32.25 -18.18 -30.94
N ASN A 146 31.16 -17.98 -31.67
CA ASN A 146 31.21 -17.59 -33.07
C ASN A 146 31.81 -16.18 -33.25
N ILE A 147 31.42 -15.23 -32.40
CA ILE A 147 31.98 -13.88 -32.39
C ILE A 147 33.48 -13.92 -32.06
N LEU A 148 33.88 -14.71 -31.06
CA LEU A 148 35.29 -14.88 -30.70
C LEU A 148 36.09 -15.50 -31.84
N ASN A 149 35.57 -16.53 -32.50
CA ASN A 149 36.21 -17.16 -33.65
C ASN A 149 36.42 -16.15 -34.80
N LEU A 150 35.40 -15.34 -35.08
CA LEU A 150 35.46 -14.31 -36.12
C LEU A 150 36.49 -13.23 -35.77
N LEU A 151 36.50 -12.77 -34.51
CA LEU A 151 37.44 -11.79 -34.02
C LEU A 151 38.89 -12.29 -34.12
N VAL A 152 39.14 -13.54 -33.74
CA VAL A 152 40.50 -14.09 -33.75
C VAL A 152 40.98 -14.34 -35.17
N ARG A 153 40.16 -14.96 -36.02
CA ARG A 153 40.54 -15.29 -37.40
C ARG A 153 40.70 -14.06 -38.29
N ASN A 154 39.79 -13.09 -38.19
CA ASN A 154 39.76 -11.96 -39.12
C ASN A 154 40.56 -10.74 -38.67
N PHE A 155 40.86 -10.61 -37.38
CA PHE A 155 41.54 -9.43 -36.84
C PHE A 155 42.80 -9.80 -36.05
N VAL A 156 42.67 -10.60 -34.99
CA VAL A 156 43.79 -10.84 -34.06
C VAL A 156 44.94 -11.63 -34.70
N ALA A 157 44.63 -12.69 -35.44
CA ALA A 157 45.64 -13.50 -36.13
C ALA A 157 46.27 -12.76 -37.31
N VAL A 158 45.49 -11.93 -38.01
CA VAL A 158 45.99 -11.09 -39.11
C VAL A 158 46.99 -10.06 -38.59
N ASP A 159 46.66 -9.38 -37.49
CA ASP A 159 47.49 -8.28 -36.94
C ASP A 159 48.72 -8.74 -36.14
N LEU A 160 48.72 -9.97 -35.63
CA LEU A 160 49.76 -10.49 -34.73
C LEU A 160 50.63 -11.61 -35.32
N SER A 161 50.29 -12.09 -36.51
CA SER A 161 51.08 -13.14 -37.17
C SER A 161 52.44 -12.61 -37.63
N PRO A 162 53.54 -13.38 -37.44
CA PRO A 162 54.84 -13.01 -37.99
C PRO A 162 54.84 -13.14 -39.53
N GLU A 163 55.54 -12.21 -40.20
CA GLU A 163 55.61 -12.14 -41.67
C GLU A 163 55.95 -13.49 -42.30
N GLY A 164 55.08 -13.98 -43.19
CA GLY A 164 55.25 -15.26 -43.90
C GLY A 164 54.60 -16.49 -43.23
N SER A 165 53.85 -16.32 -42.13
CA SER A 165 53.10 -17.40 -41.49
C SER A 165 51.70 -17.59 -42.11
N ASP A 166 51.19 -18.82 -42.10
CA ASP A 166 49.81 -19.11 -42.48
C ASP A 166 48.82 -18.63 -41.40
N ILE A 167 48.06 -17.59 -41.72
CA ILE A 167 47.18 -16.87 -40.79
C ILE A 167 46.12 -17.81 -40.20
N ASP A 168 45.60 -18.75 -40.98
CA ASP A 168 44.57 -19.68 -40.52
C ASP A 168 45.14 -20.66 -39.47
N SER A 169 46.36 -21.16 -39.70
CA SER A 169 47.05 -22.03 -38.74
C SER A 169 47.38 -21.31 -37.42
N VAL A 170 47.74 -20.02 -37.48
CA VAL A 170 48.01 -19.18 -36.31
C VAL A 170 46.72 -18.89 -35.55
N ALA A 171 45.61 -18.63 -36.26
CA ALA A 171 44.31 -18.39 -35.65
C ALA A 171 43.80 -19.62 -34.90
N ASP A 172 43.97 -20.82 -35.45
CA ASP A 172 43.58 -22.07 -34.80
C ASP A 172 44.43 -22.34 -33.53
N ALA A 173 45.73 -22.11 -33.59
CA ALA A 173 46.61 -22.20 -32.43
C ALA A 173 46.21 -21.19 -31.32
N MET A 174 45.90 -19.94 -31.69
CA MET A 174 45.42 -18.91 -30.76
C MET A 174 44.07 -19.27 -30.13
N LEU A 175 43.13 -19.80 -30.92
CA LEU A 175 41.82 -20.24 -30.43
C LEU A 175 41.92 -21.42 -29.48
N ASP A 176 42.80 -22.37 -29.75
CA ASP A 176 43.01 -23.52 -28.87
C ASP A 176 43.68 -23.13 -27.55
N VAL A 177 44.55 -22.12 -27.55
CA VAL A 177 45.07 -21.51 -26.32
C VAL A 177 43.94 -20.82 -25.54
N LEU A 178 43.09 -20.02 -26.20
CA LEU A 178 41.95 -19.35 -25.55
C LEU A 178 40.92 -20.34 -24.98
N LYS A 179 40.60 -21.41 -25.71
CA LYS A 179 39.73 -22.49 -25.21
C LYS A 179 40.29 -23.17 -23.96
N ARG A 180 41.61 -23.32 -23.86
CA ARG A 180 42.26 -23.92 -22.68
C ARG A 180 42.28 -22.95 -21.49
N LEU A 181 42.49 -21.65 -21.73
CA LEU A 181 42.42 -20.61 -20.70
C LEU A 181 41.01 -20.45 -20.10
N MET A 182 39.95 -20.63 -20.89
CA MET A 182 38.56 -20.45 -20.43
C MET A 182 37.97 -21.68 -19.70
N LYS A 183 38.71 -22.78 -19.57
CA LYS A 183 38.28 -23.93 -18.74
C LYS A 183 38.57 -23.64 -17.27
N ALA A 184 37.74 -24.18 -16.37
CA ALA A 184 37.78 -23.91 -14.92
C ALA A 184 39.16 -24.16 -14.25
N ASP A 185 39.96 -25.10 -14.77
CA ASP A 185 41.31 -25.39 -14.30
C ASP A 185 42.42 -24.83 -15.22
N GLY A 186 42.11 -23.79 -16.01
CA GLY A 186 42.83 -23.31 -17.21
C GLY A 186 44.26 -22.82 -17.02
N LYS A 187 45.16 -23.70 -16.58
CA LYS A 187 46.61 -23.50 -16.54
C LYS A 187 47.19 -23.85 -17.91
N VAL A 188 47.63 -22.82 -18.62
CA VAL A 188 48.32 -23.00 -19.90
C VAL A 188 49.83 -22.77 -19.67
N PRO A 189 50.71 -23.70 -20.11
CA PRO A 189 52.15 -23.51 -19.93
C PRO A 189 52.61 -22.29 -20.73
N VAL A 190 53.60 -21.56 -20.21
CA VAL A 190 54.12 -20.36 -20.89
C VAL A 190 54.66 -20.70 -22.29
N GLU A 191 55.16 -21.92 -22.48
CA GLU A 191 55.67 -22.47 -23.75
C GLU A 191 54.63 -22.41 -24.88
N ASP A 192 53.34 -22.60 -24.58
CA ASP A 192 52.27 -22.56 -25.59
C ASP A 192 52.01 -21.15 -26.14
N PHE A 193 52.50 -20.11 -25.46
CA PHE A 193 52.46 -18.73 -25.92
C PHE A 193 53.74 -18.31 -26.66
N HIS A 194 54.76 -19.18 -26.75
CA HIS A 194 55.98 -18.85 -27.48
C HIS A 194 55.79 -18.99 -29.00
N GLY A 195 56.56 -18.23 -29.78
CA GLY A 195 56.47 -18.23 -31.24
C GLY A 195 55.25 -17.48 -31.75
N GLN A 196 54.38 -18.18 -32.50
CA GLN A 196 53.27 -17.60 -33.26
C GLN A 196 52.16 -16.99 -32.38
N CYS A 197 52.03 -17.42 -31.11
CA CYS A 197 51.02 -16.91 -30.17
C CYS A 197 51.56 -15.83 -29.20
N SER A 198 52.79 -15.34 -29.40
CA SER A 198 53.43 -14.36 -28.51
C SER A 198 52.75 -13.00 -28.50
N GLY A 199 52.17 -12.58 -29.64
CA GLY A 199 51.37 -11.38 -29.75
C GLY A 199 50.11 -11.42 -28.89
N LEU A 200 49.42 -12.57 -28.87
CA LEU A 200 48.23 -12.79 -28.05
C LEU A 200 48.55 -12.70 -26.55
N TYR A 201 49.64 -13.32 -26.12
CA TYR A 201 50.13 -13.20 -24.74
C TYR A 201 50.35 -11.74 -24.34
N ARG A 202 50.98 -10.93 -25.21
CA ARG A 202 51.26 -9.52 -24.93
C ARG A 202 49.99 -8.70 -24.78
N ILE A 203 48.97 -8.95 -25.59
CA ILE A 203 47.67 -8.27 -25.49
C ILE A 203 46.98 -8.63 -24.20
N LEU A 204 46.82 -9.93 -23.92
CA LEU A 204 46.15 -10.41 -22.72
C LEU A 204 46.85 -9.95 -21.43
N TRP A 205 48.19 -9.91 -21.44
CA TRP A 205 49.00 -9.40 -20.34
C TRP A 205 48.81 -7.90 -20.13
N ARG A 206 48.87 -7.09 -21.20
CA ARG A 206 48.66 -5.63 -21.13
C ARG A 206 47.24 -5.27 -20.68
N ALA A 207 46.25 -6.04 -21.13
CA ALA A 207 44.86 -5.89 -20.73
C ALA A 207 44.57 -6.40 -19.31
N LYS A 208 45.57 -7.00 -18.63
CA LYS A 208 45.45 -7.59 -17.28
C LYS A 208 44.41 -8.71 -17.19
N PHE A 209 44.18 -9.44 -18.28
CA PHE A 209 43.24 -10.56 -18.32
C PHE A 209 43.85 -11.90 -17.90
N ILE A 210 45.18 -11.98 -17.87
CA ILE A 210 45.92 -13.17 -17.45
C ILE A 210 46.88 -12.86 -16.29
N ARG A 211 47.15 -13.86 -15.45
CA ARG A 211 48.14 -13.81 -14.36
C ARG A 211 49.09 -15.00 -14.48
N LYS A 212 50.34 -14.81 -14.06
CA LYS A 212 51.27 -15.91 -13.90
C LYS A 212 50.93 -16.65 -12.60
N SER A 213 50.87 -17.97 -12.67
CA SER A 213 50.70 -18.83 -11.50
C SER A 213 51.90 -18.71 -10.57
N LYS A 214 51.74 -19.13 -9.30
CA LYS A 214 52.79 -19.02 -8.26
C LYS A 214 54.08 -19.75 -8.64
N ASP A 215 53.98 -20.77 -9.48
CA ASP A 215 55.11 -21.57 -9.96
C ASP A 215 55.82 -20.95 -11.18
N ALA A 216 55.39 -19.79 -11.69
CA ALA A 216 55.94 -19.07 -12.86
C ALA A 216 55.92 -19.81 -14.22
N HIS A 217 55.61 -21.11 -14.25
CA HIS A 217 55.56 -21.96 -15.45
C HIS A 217 54.18 -22.00 -16.13
N PHE A 218 53.13 -21.49 -15.48
CA PHE A 218 51.76 -21.50 -15.99
C PHE A 218 51.14 -20.11 -16.00
N ILE A 219 50.24 -19.90 -16.96
CA ILE A 219 49.40 -18.72 -17.13
C ILE A 219 47.96 -19.12 -16.85
N GLU A 220 47.29 -18.32 -16.03
CA GLU A 220 45.91 -18.51 -15.61
C GLU A 220 45.09 -17.28 -16.01
N LEU A 221 43.82 -17.50 -16.38
CA LEU A 221 42.87 -16.41 -16.61
C LEU A 221 42.46 -15.79 -15.27
N VAL A 222 42.28 -14.47 -15.23
CA VAL A 222 41.70 -13.81 -14.05
C VAL A 222 40.24 -14.26 -13.91
N ASP A 223 39.80 -14.53 -12.70
CA ASP A 223 38.40 -14.87 -12.47
C ASP A 223 37.51 -13.65 -12.73
N PHE A 224 36.67 -13.75 -13.76
CA PHE A 224 35.68 -12.75 -14.12
C PHE A 224 34.31 -13.03 -13.49
N SER A 225 34.15 -14.17 -12.81
CA SER A 225 32.91 -14.62 -12.19
C SER A 225 32.63 -13.92 -10.86
N GLU A 226 33.65 -13.39 -10.18
CA GLU A 226 33.51 -12.65 -8.91
C GLU A 226 33.07 -11.18 -9.10
N MET A 227 32.96 -10.68 -10.33
CA MET A 227 32.61 -9.27 -10.62
C MET A 227 31.16 -9.02 -11.02
N PHE A 228 30.28 -10.03 -10.96
CA PHE A 228 28.86 -9.91 -11.29
C PHE A 228 27.94 -10.56 -10.25
#